data_AF-A0A4V2F5P6-F1
#
_entry.id   AF-A0A4V2F5P6-F1
#
_cell.length_a   1.000
_cell.length_b   1.000
_cell.length_c   1.000
_cell.angle_alpha   90.00
_cell.angle_beta   90.00
_cell.angle_gamma   90.00
#
_symmetry.space_group_name_H-M   'P 1'
#
loop_
_entity.id
_entity.type
_entity.pdbx_description
1 polymer ?
#
loop_
_entity_poly.entity_id
_entity_poly.type
_entity_poly.pdbx_seq_one_letter_code
_entity_poly.pdbx_strand_id
1 'polypeptide(L)'
;MRNKERITICDESFKRNITHFSFQSLYKEIEDMKELKKLKLFPNLTSISLNGTNITDYGLQFIGDCSGLENINLTFTSISDLGIVHLTKLNNLKHLRLKETYITAKSIVYFNQMPNLKSLQIHETEISGSDLKDLSITGIEEIFVDCDNPKDFNTLLTLSEKLSKCTIHNKGNGFFKQGKFKEI
;
A
#
# COMPACT_ATOMS: atom_id res chain seq x y z
N MET A 1 -23.92 -8.34 -30.14
CA MET A 1 -22.77 -7.46 -29.86
C MET A 1 -22.74 -6.98 -28.39
N ARG A 2 -22.65 -7.88 -27.39
CA ARG A 2 -22.78 -7.52 -25.96
C ARG A 2 -21.46 -7.51 -25.15
N ASN A 3 -20.33 -7.86 -25.75
CA ASN A 3 -19.07 -8.15 -25.02
C ASN A 3 -18.01 -7.02 -24.98
N LYS A 4 -18.29 -5.81 -25.49
CA LYS A 4 -17.29 -4.70 -25.45
C LYS A 4 -17.31 -3.87 -24.15
N GLU A 5 -18.31 -4.07 -23.30
CA GLU A 5 -18.50 -3.29 -22.06
C GLU A 5 -17.97 -3.98 -20.81
N ARG A 6 -17.47 -5.21 -20.92
CA ARG A 6 -17.00 -5.99 -19.78
C ARG A 6 -15.62 -6.56 -20.03
N ILE A 7 -14.85 -6.70 -18.96
CA ILE A 7 -13.52 -7.32 -18.95
C ILE A 7 -13.58 -8.43 -17.89
N THR A 8 -13.11 -9.63 -18.24
CA THR A 8 -13.05 -10.77 -17.32
C THR A 8 -11.63 -10.98 -16.82
N ILE A 9 -11.48 -11.11 -15.50
CA ILE A 9 -10.22 -11.34 -14.79
C ILE A 9 -10.44 -12.48 -13.78
N CYS A 10 -9.64 -13.54 -13.88
CA CYS A 10 -9.60 -14.68 -12.94
C CYS A 10 -10.98 -15.30 -12.66
N ASP A 11 -11.82 -15.45 -13.70
CA ASP A 11 -13.23 -15.89 -13.72
C ASP A 11 -14.33 -14.84 -13.42
N GLU A 12 -13.97 -13.67 -12.88
CA GLU A 12 -14.92 -12.62 -12.56
C GLU A 12 -15.05 -11.59 -13.69
N SER A 13 -16.28 -11.15 -13.98
CA SER A 13 -16.55 -10.19 -15.05
C SER A 13 -16.89 -8.82 -14.49
N PHE A 14 -16.24 -7.77 -14.99
CA PHE A 14 -16.35 -6.40 -14.51
C PHE A 14 -16.84 -5.45 -15.61
N LYS A 15 -17.61 -4.42 -15.24
CA LYS A 15 -17.93 -3.33 -16.19
C LYS A 15 -16.66 -2.56 -16.54
N ARG A 16 -16.54 -2.07 -17.77
CA ARG A 16 -15.34 -1.36 -18.23
C ARG A 16 -15.11 -0.01 -17.56
N ASN A 17 -16.15 0.61 -17.00
CA ASN A 17 -16.10 1.94 -16.39
C ASN A 17 -15.92 1.92 -14.86
N ILE A 18 -15.51 0.79 -14.28
CA ILE A 18 -15.23 0.72 -12.84
C ILE A 18 -14.11 1.68 -12.44
N THR A 19 -14.23 2.23 -11.24
CA THR A 19 -13.19 3.03 -10.58
C THR A 19 -12.47 2.24 -9.47
N HIS A 20 -13.13 1.21 -8.96
CA HIS A 20 -12.62 0.31 -7.94
C HIS A 20 -12.68 -1.14 -8.44
N PHE A 21 -11.58 -1.87 -8.27
CA PHE A 21 -11.48 -3.30 -8.54
C PHE A 21 -11.20 -4.06 -7.25
N SER A 22 -12.02 -5.09 -7.00
CA SER A 22 -11.79 -6.13 -6.01
C SER A 22 -12.46 -7.41 -6.52
N PHE A 23 -11.96 -8.56 -6.09
CA PHE A 23 -12.70 -9.81 -6.26
C PHE A 23 -13.90 -9.86 -5.30
N GLN A 24 -14.96 -10.58 -5.68
CA GLN A 24 -16.14 -10.75 -4.84
C GLN A 24 -15.88 -11.74 -3.71
N SER A 25 -15.10 -12.79 -3.97
CA SER A 25 -14.69 -13.74 -2.94
C SER A 25 -13.63 -13.11 -2.04
N LEU A 26 -13.84 -13.24 -0.72
CA LEU A 26 -12.76 -13.09 0.24
C LEU A 26 -11.69 -14.14 -0.07
N TYR A 27 -10.43 -13.76 0.05
CA TYR A 27 -9.28 -14.65 -0.16
C TYR A 27 -9.25 -15.34 -1.54
N LYS A 28 -9.68 -14.65 -2.61
CA LYS A 28 -9.65 -15.18 -3.99
C LYS A 28 -8.26 -15.73 -4.33
N GLU A 29 -8.22 -16.98 -4.77
CA GLU A 29 -7.05 -17.57 -5.42
C GLU A 29 -6.96 -17.10 -6.88
N ILE A 30 -5.85 -16.48 -7.22
CA ILE A 30 -5.47 -16.03 -8.56
C ILE A 30 -4.62 -17.15 -9.18
N GLU A 31 -5.23 -17.98 -10.02
CA GLU A 31 -4.56 -19.11 -10.67
C GLU A 31 -3.52 -18.65 -11.71
N ASP A 32 -3.86 -17.66 -12.54
CA ASP A 32 -2.95 -17.04 -13.51
C ASP A 32 -2.81 -15.54 -13.24
N MET A 33 -1.70 -15.15 -12.59
CA MET A 33 -1.37 -13.75 -12.31
C MET A 33 -1.29 -12.88 -13.57
N LYS A 34 -1.04 -13.46 -14.76
CA LYS A 34 -1.01 -12.70 -16.03
C LYS A 34 -2.38 -12.15 -16.41
N GLU A 35 -3.46 -12.67 -15.85
CA GLU A 35 -4.80 -12.11 -15.97
C GLU A 35 -4.84 -10.65 -15.51
N LEU A 36 -4.08 -10.29 -14.47
CA LEU A 36 -4.04 -8.95 -13.88
C LEU A 36 -3.53 -7.88 -14.87
N LYS A 37 -2.81 -8.27 -15.93
CA LYS A 37 -2.42 -7.33 -17.01
C LYS A 37 -3.62 -6.65 -17.68
N LYS A 38 -4.82 -7.23 -17.56
CA LYS A 38 -6.07 -6.68 -18.10
C LYS A 38 -6.57 -5.47 -17.29
N LEU A 39 -6.05 -5.23 -16.08
CA LEU A 39 -6.45 -4.09 -15.24
C LEU A 39 -6.20 -2.75 -15.92
N LYS A 40 -5.14 -2.63 -16.73
CA LYS A 40 -4.86 -1.42 -17.53
C LYS A 40 -5.92 -1.11 -18.59
N LEU A 41 -6.85 -2.02 -18.86
CA LEU A 41 -7.94 -1.82 -19.82
C LEU A 41 -9.12 -1.04 -19.21
N PHE A 42 -9.13 -0.80 -17.90
CA PHE A 42 -10.12 0.01 -17.19
C PHE A 42 -9.65 1.49 -17.15
N PRO A 43 -10.21 2.37 -17.99
CA PRO A 43 -9.70 3.75 -18.14
C PRO A 43 -9.90 4.64 -16.91
N ASN A 44 -10.82 4.27 -16.01
CA ASN A 44 -11.19 5.08 -14.84
C ASN A 44 -10.71 4.45 -13.53
N LEU A 45 -9.88 3.41 -13.58
CA LEU A 45 -9.48 2.67 -12.39
C LEU A 45 -8.54 3.50 -11.52
N THR A 46 -8.99 3.83 -10.31
CA THR A 46 -8.24 4.61 -9.32
C THR A 46 -7.99 3.83 -8.04
N SER A 47 -8.66 2.70 -7.84
CA SER A 47 -8.55 1.92 -6.61
C SER A 47 -8.54 0.41 -6.88
N ILE A 48 -7.63 -0.30 -6.20
CA ILE A 48 -7.56 -1.76 -6.21
C ILE A 48 -7.51 -2.28 -4.77
N SER A 49 -8.30 -3.30 -4.49
CA SER A 49 -8.19 -4.12 -3.28
C SER A 49 -7.99 -5.58 -3.65
N LEU A 50 -6.83 -6.13 -3.26
CA LEU A 50 -6.44 -7.53 -3.42
C LEU A 50 -6.12 -8.15 -2.05
N ASN A 51 -6.70 -7.58 -0.99
CA ASN A 51 -6.57 -8.02 0.37
C ASN A 51 -6.88 -9.53 0.53
N GLY A 52 -6.02 -10.26 1.22
CA GLY A 52 -6.20 -11.68 1.48
C GLY A 52 -6.00 -12.59 0.26
N THR A 53 -5.75 -12.05 -0.94
CA THR A 53 -5.50 -12.88 -2.12
C THR A 53 -4.09 -13.47 -2.10
N ASN A 54 -3.86 -14.50 -2.90
CA ASN A 54 -2.53 -15.08 -3.11
C ASN A 54 -1.63 -14.26 -4.06
N ILE A 55 -1.87 -12.95 -4.23
CA ILE A 55 -1.03 -12.10 -5.08
C ILE A 55 0.43 -12.13 -4.62
N THR A 56 1.33 -12.27 -5.60
CA THR A 56 2.79 -12.24 -5.41
C THR A 56 3.41 -11.02 -6.07
N ASP A 57 4.71 -10.81 -5.84
CA ASP A 57 5.48 -9.74 -6.48
C ASP A 57 5.37 -9.76 -8.02
N TYR A 58 5.28 -10.96 -8.62
CA TYR A 58 5.05 -11.13 -10.06
C TYR A 58 3.70 -10.56 -10.50
N GLY A 59 2.64 -10.73 -9.71
CA GLY A 59 1.34 -10.13 -9.98
C GLY A 59 1.37 -8.61 -9.85
N LEU A 60 2.13 -8.10 -8.87
CA LEU A 60 2.21 -6.68 -8.56
C LEU A 60 2.84 -5.85 -9.69
N GLN A 61 3.67 -6.46 -10.54
CA GLN A 61 4.20 -5.81 -11.74
C GLN A 61 3.09 -5.27 -12.67
N PHE A 62 1.97 -5.99 -12.80
CA PHE A 62 0.85 -5.61 -13.66
C PHE A 62 0.01 -4.49 -13.05
N ILE A 63 0.00 -4.40 -11.72
CA ILE A 63 -0.61 -3.29 -10.98
C ILE A 63 0.19 -2.00 -11.21
N GLY A 64 1.52 -2.10 -11.23
CA GLY A 64 2.43 -0.99 -11.52
C GLY A 64 2.23 -0.34 -12.91
N ASP A 65 1.58 -1.02 -13.85
CA ASP A 65 1.24 -0.49 -15.18
C ASP A 65 -0.05 0.35 -15.19
N CYS A 66 -0.79 0.39 -14.08
CA CYS A 66 -2.07 1.11 -13.98
C CYS A 66 -1.85 2.54 -13.45
N SER A 67 -1.34 3.44 -14.29
CA SER A 67 -0.89 4.80 -13.91
C SER A 67 -1.95 5.71 -13.26
N GLY A 68 -3.24 5.40 -13.39
CA GLY A 68 -4.34 6.12 -12.74
C GLY A 68 -4.60 5.75 -11.29
N LEU A 69 -3.92 4.75 -10.74
CA LEU A 69 -4.16 4.27 -9.37
C LEU A 69 -3.76 5.30 -8.31
N GLU A 70 -4.68 5.51 -7.38
CA GLU A 70 -4.52 6.36 -6.20
C GLU A 70 -4.58 5.56 -4.89
N ASN A 71 -5.25 4.39 -4.91
CA ASN A 71 -5.51 3.60 -3.71
C ASN A 71 -5.19 2.12 -3.96
N ILE A 72 -4.31 1.54 -3.15
CA ILE A 72 -3.97 0.12 -3.22
C ILE A 72 -4.09 -0.50 -1.83
N ASN A 73 -4.83 -1.61 -1.75
CA ASN A 73 -4.89 -2.46 -0.57
C ASN A 73 -4.37 -3.87 -0.87
N LEU A 74 -3.27 -4.23 -0.22
CA LEU A 74 -2.57 -5.52 -0.30
C LEU A 74 -2.43 -6.16 1.08
N THR A 75 -3.27 -5.80 2.03
CA THR A 75 -3.21 -6.34 3.39
C THR A 75 -3.41 -7.87 3.37
N PHE A 76 -2.74 -8.62 4.24
CA PHE A 76 -2.76 -10.09 4.28
C PHE A 76 -2.37 -10.73 2.93
N THR A 77 -1.29 -10.28 2.30
CA THR A 77 -0.79 -10.87 1.04
C THR A 77 0.69 -11.22 1.16
N SER A 78 1.21 -12.01 0.24
CA SER A 78 2.61 -12.46 0.26
C SER A 78 3.59 -11.50 -0.43
N ILE A 79 3.27 -10.20 -0.46
CA ILE A 79 4.13 -9.19 -1.09
C ILE A 79 5.40 -8.97 -0.27
N SER A 80 6.54 -8.90 -0.97
CA SER A 80 7.85 -8.58 -0.41
C SER A 80 8.38 -7.24 -0.90
N ASP A 81 9.58 -6.86 -0.44
CA ASP A 81 10.28 -5.66 -0.93
C ASP A 81 10.44 -5.62 -2.46
N LEU A 82 10.55 -6.79 -3.12
CA LEU A 82 10.69 -6.90 -4.58
C LEU A 82 9.42 -6.41 -5.30
N GLY A 83 8.25 -6.67 -4.73
CA GLY A 83 6.98 -6.22 -5.28
C GLY A 83 6.80 -4.71 -5.21
N ILE A 84 7.25 -4.08 -4.11
CA ILE A 84 7.08 -2.64 -3.88
C ILE A 84 7.76 -1.78 -4.95
N VAL A 85 8.85 -2.28 -5.55
CA VAL A 85 9.55 -1.64 -6.68
C VAL A 85 8.60 -1.31 -7.83
N HIS A 86 7.60 -2.15 -8.08
CA HIS A 86 6.65 -1.93 -9.18
C HIS A 86 5.69 -0.76 -8.92
N LEU A 87 5.43 -0.43 -7.65
CA LEU A 87 4.53 0.63 -7.25
C LEU A 87 5.16 2.02 -7.33
N THR A 88 6.49 2.14 -7.42
CA THR A 88 7.17 3.44 -7.55
C THR A 88 6.85 4.17 -8.86
N LYS A 89 6.33 3.44 -9.86
CA LYS A 89 5.87 4.00 -11.13
C LYS A 89 4.52 4.72 -11.02
N LEU A 90 3.77 4.49 -9.94
CA LEU A 90 2.43 5.00 -9.74
C LEU A 90 2.46 6.39 -9.12
N ASN A 91 2.76 7.39 -9.95
CA ASN A 91 2.90 8.78 -9.49
C ASN A 91 1.63 9.35 -8.84
N ASN A 92 0.45 8.78 -9.08
CA ASN A 92 -0.81 9.23 -8.48
C ASN A 92 -1.16 8.51 -7.17
N LEU A 93 -0.33 7.56 -6.72
CA LEU A 93 -0.62 6.75 -5.54
C LEU A 93 -0.64 7.62 -4.27
N LYS A 94 -1.78 7.60 -3.56
CA LYS A 94 -2.03 8.37 -2.33
C LYS A 94 -2.17 7.48 -1.10
N HIS A 95 -2.75 6.29 -1.25
CA HIS A 95 -3.03 5.40 -0.12
C HIS A 95 -2.51 3.99 -0.42
N LEU A 96 -1.61 3.50 0.43
CA LEU A 96 -1.00 2.18 0.30
C LEU A 96 -1.15 1.42 1.62
N ARG A 97 -1.87 0.28 1.56
CA ARG A 97 -2.04 -0.63 2.70
C ARG A 97 -1.29 -1.93 2.47
N LEU A 98 -0.37 -2.22 3.38
CA LEU A 98 0.56 -3.36 3.35
C LEU A 98 0.60 -4.10 4.69
N LYS A 99 -0.42 -3.91 5.55
CA LYS A 99 -0.53 -4.64 6.82
C LYS A 99 -0.42 -6.15 6.59
N GLU A 100 0.34 -6.85 7.41
CA GLU A 100 0.54 -8.32 7.30
C GLU A 100 1.00 -8.72 5.90
N THR A 101 2.10 -8.10 5.46
CA THR A 101 2.89 -8.50 4.29
C THR A 101 4.34 -8.74 4.72
N TYR A 102 5.17 -9.27 3.82
CA TYR A 102 6.57 -9.64 4.09
C TYR A 102 7.57 -8.53 3.71
N ILE A 103 7.13 -7.26 3.75
CA ILE A 103 8.02 -6.12 3.52
C ILE A 103 8.94 -5.90 4.72
N THR A 104 10.15 -5.40 4.44
CA THR A 104 11.16 -5.08 5.45
C THR A 104 11.62 -3.63 5.33
N ALA A 105 12.55 -3.20 6.17
CA ALA A 105 13.18 -1.88 6.10
C ALA A 105 13.79 -1.55 4.72
N LYS A 106 14.05 -2.56 3.87
CA LYS A 106 14.51 -2.33 2.48
C LYS A 106 13.47 -1.60 1.64
N SER A 107 12.17 -1.68 1.97
CA SER A 107 11.12 -0.98 1.24
C SER A 107 11.12 0.54 1.44
N ILE A 108 11.76 1.06 2.49
CA ILE A 108 11.78 2.50 2.81
C ILE A 108 12.30 3.35 1.66
N VAL A 109 13.33 2.87 0.93
CA VAL A 109 13.88 3.59 -0.22
C VAL A 109 12.89 3.69 -1.38
N TYR A 110 11.95 2.75 -1.51
CA TYR A 110 10.91 2.77 -2.53
C TYR A 110 9.74 3.64 -2.14
N PHE A 111 9.34 3.66 -0.86
CA PHE A 111 8.31 4.58 -0.39
C PHE A 111 8.74 6.05 -0.56
N ASN A 112 10.02 6.37 -0.36
CA ASN A 112 10.57 7.69 -0.63
C ASN A 112 10.50 8.10 -2.12
N GLN A 113 10.26 7.16 -3.04
CA GLN A 113 10.07 7.43 -4.48
C GLN A 113 8.59 7.64 -4.85
N MET A 114 7.67 7.67 -3.87
CA MET A 114 6.23 7.86 -4.07
C MET A 114 5.81 9.26 -3.55
N PRO A 115 6.08 10.34 -4.31
CA PRO A 115 6.02 11.72 -3.79
C PRO A 115 4.60 12.20 -3.44
N ASN A 116 3.56 11.51 -3.91
CA ASN A 116 2.16 11.86 -3.68
C ASN A 116 1.49 10.99 -2.61
N LEU A 117 2.25 10.11 -1.95
CA LEU A 117 1.70 9.23 -0.91
C LEU A 117 1.25 10.06 0.30
N LYS A 118 0.00 9.85 0.71
CA LYS A 118 -0.69 10.52 1.81
C LYS A 118 -0.85 9.63 3.03
N SER A 119 -1.13 8.34 2.80
CA SER A 119 -1.32 7.36 3.86
C SER A 119 -0.54 6.09 3.56
N LEU A 120 0.28 5.67 4.51
CA LEU A 120 1.08 4.44 4.45
C LEU A 120 0.76 3.55 5.65
N GLN A 121 0.21 2.36 5.41
CA GLN A 121 -0.06 1.38 6.46
C GLN A 121 0.89 0.19 6.34
N ILE A 122 1.81 0.07 7.29
CA ILE A 122 2.89 -0.92 7.34
C ILE A 122 3.03 -1.55 8.74
N HIS A 123 2.02 -1.39 9.59
CA HIS A 123 1.92 -2.12 10.86
C HIS A 123 1.70 -3.61 10.58
N GLU A 124 2.10 -4.46 11.52
CA GLU A 124 2.13 -5.91 11.41
C GLU A 124 2.94 -6.38 10.20
N THR A 125 4.11 -5.78 10.00
CA THR A 125 5.12 -6.20 9.00
C THR A 125 6.48 -6.37 9.70
N GLU A 126 7.54 -6.64 8.95
CA GLU A 126 8.91 -6.63 9.52
C GLU A 126 9.50 -5.21 9.63
N ILE A 127 8.70 -4.16 9.42
CA ILE A 127 9.11 -2.76 9.60
C ILE A 127 8.69 -2.27 10.99
N SER A 128 9.69 -1.91 11.79
CA SER A 128 9.50 -1.27 13.10
C SER A 128 9.60 0.25 13.01
N GLY A 129 9.16 0.96 14.06
CA GLY A 129 9.35 2.39 14.15
C GLY A 129 10.81 2.84 14.02
N SER A 130 11.78 2.03 14.47
CA SER A 130 13.21 2.36 14.36
C SER A 130 13.76 2.30 12.92
N ASP A 131 13.09 1.61 12.02
CA ASP A 131 13.47 1.52 10.60
C ASP A 131 13.09 2.77 9.81
N LEU A 132 12.15 3.58 10.32
CA LEU A 132 11.64 4.77 9.64
C LEU A 132 12.55 6.00 9.71
N LYS A 133 13.76 5.88 10.29
CA LYS A 133 14.72 7.00 10.42
C LYS A 133 15.01 7.72 9.10
N ASP A 134 15.03 6.98 7.99
CA ASP A 134 15.36 7.47 6.65
C ASP A 134 14.11 7.78 5.80
N LEU A 135 12.90 7.68 6.40
CA LEU A 135 11.67 8.07 5.72
C LEU A 135 11.65 9.59 5.50
N SER A 136 11.33 10.00 4.28
CA SER A 136 11.42 11.39 3.82
C SER A 136 10.32 11.78 2.83
N ILE A 137 9.23 11.00 2.78
CA ILE A 137 8.08 11.27 1.90
C ILE A 137 7.50 12.65 2.20
N THR A 138 7.51 13.53 1.21
CA THR A 138 6.94 14.87 1.33
C THR A 138 5.42 14.81 1.27
N GLY A 139 4.74 15.47 2.21
CA GLY A 139 3.28 15.58 2.17
C GLY A 139 2.51 14.33 2.61
N ILE A 140 3.21 13.34 3.19
CA ILE A 140 2.60 12.24 3.94
C ILE A 140 1.81 12.79 5.13
N GLU A 141 0.60 12.29 5.32
CA GLU A 141 -0.37 12.77 6.32
C GLU A 141 -0.55 11.74 7.43
N GLU A 142 -0.50 10.46 7.11
CA GLU A 142 -0.67 9.38 8.07
C GLU A 142 0.29 8.22 7.80
N ILE A 143 0.92 7.72 8.87
CA ILE A 143 1.70 6.50 8.86
C ILE A 143 1.17 5.60 9.96
N PHE A 144 0.96 4.32 9.67
CA PHE A 144 0.59 3.31 10.65
C PHE A 144 1.72 2.28 10.70
N VAL A 145 2.41 2.19 11.83
CA VAL A 145 3.59 1.35 12.04
C VAL A 145 3.62 0.86 13.48
N ASP A 146 4.23 -0.30 13.72
CA ASP A 146 4.38 -0.83 15.07
C ASP A 146 5.50 -0.11 15.83
N CYS A 147 5.27 0.08 17.13
CA CYS A 147 6.22 0.64 18.07
C CYS A 147 6.26 -0.27 19.30
N ASP A 148 7.18 -1.23 19.27
CA ASP A 148 7.19 -2.35 20.21
C ASP A 148 8.31 -2.20 21.27
N ASN A 149 9.21 -1.24 21.09
CA ASN A 149 10.33 -1.02 22.00
C ASN A 149 10.73 0.47 22.13
N PRO A 150 11.56 0.83 23.12
CA PRO A 150 11.97 2.22 23.35
C PRO A 150 12.74 2.87 22.18
N LYS A 151 13.46 2.08 21.38
CA LYS A 151 14.20 2.59 20.21
C LYS A 151 13.24 3.03 19.11
N ASP A 152 12.17 2.26 18.88
CA ASP A 152 11.09 2.64 17.98
C ASP A 152 10.47 3.95 18.45
N PHE A 153 10.08 4.02 19.73
CA PHE A 153 9.44 5.19 20.31
C PHE A 153 10.27 6.47 20.09
N ASN A 154 11.56 6.44 20.41
CA ASN A 154 12.46 7.60 20.23
C ASN A 154 12.62 7.99 18.76
N THR A 155 12.68 7.01 17.86
CA THR A 155 12.78 7.25 16.41
C THR A 155 11.49 7.89 15.90
N LEU A 156 10.33 7.37 16.29
CA LEU A 156 9.03 7.91 15.89
C LEU A 156 8.76 9.30 16.46
N LEU A 157 9.23 9.57 17.68
CA LEU A 157 9.17 10.91 18.27
C LEU A 157 9.92 11.92 17.38
N THR A 158 11.17 11.62 17.05
CA THR A 158 12.02 12.45 16.17
C THR A 158 11.43 12.59 14.77
N LEU A 159 10.94 11.47 14.20
CA LEU A 159 10.34 11.47 12.87
C LEU A 159 9.06 12.32 12.83
N SER A 160 8.24 12.27 13.87
CA SER A 160 7.01 13.07 13.96
C SER A 160 7.26 14.58 14.08
N GLU A 161 8.44 14.98 14.56
CA GLU A 161 8.88 16.37 14.55
C GLU A 161 9.31 16.80 13.13
N LYS A 162 10.12 15.97 12.45
CA LYS A 162 10.55 16.19 11.05
C LYS A 162 9.36 16.23 10.09
N LEU A 163 8.42 15.30 10.24
CA LEU A 163 7.19 15.21 9.46
C LEU A 163 6.04 15.91 10.20
N SER A 164 6.18 17.20 10.47
CA SER A 164 5.28 17.97 11.36
C SER A 164 3.79 18.00 10.99
N LYS A 165 3.45 17.67 9.74
CA LYS A 165 2.06 17.53 9.26
C LYS A 165 1.53 16.09 9.37
N CYS A 166 2.42 15.10 9.48
CA CYS A 166 2.09 13.69 9.57
C CYS A 166 1.64 13.32 10.98
N THR A 167 0.66 12.43 11.06
CA THR A 167 0.30 11.72 12.28
C THR A 167 0.82 10.29 12.16
N ILE A 168 1.66 9.84 13.09
CA ILE A 168 2.19 8.47 13.10
C ILE A 168 1.42 7.68 14.15
N HIS A 169 0.58 6.76 13.71
CA HIS A 169 -0.27 5.94 14.54
C HIS A 169 0.48 4.68 14.99
N ASN A 170 0.49 4.43 16.29
CA ASN A 170 0.88 3.14 16.87
C ASN A 170 -0.39 2.31 17.11
N LYS A 171 -0.39 1.03 16.73
CA LYS A 171 -1.55 0.15 16.85
C LYS A 171 -2.10 0.16 18.28
N GLY A 172 -3.33 0.67 18.44
CA GLY A 172 -4.10 0.60 19.69
C GLY A 172 -3.58 1.43 20.87
N ASN A 173 -2.45 2.14 20.74
CA ASN A 173 -1.76 2.74 21.88
C ASN A 173 -1.64 4.27 21.81
N GLY A 174 -1.98 4.89 20.68
CA GLY A 174 -1.87 6.34 20.51
C GLY A 174 -1.21 6.76 19.21
N PHE A 175 -0.76 8.00 19.15
CA PHE A 175 -0.07 8.54 17.98
C PHE A 175 1.03 9.55 18.34
N PHE A 176 2.03 9.63 17.47
CA PHE A 176 3.08 10.63 17.48
C PHE A 176 2.72 11.77 16.52
N LYS A 177 2.87 13.01 16.97
CA LYS A 177 2.66 14.21 16.15
C LYS A 177 3.48 15.36 16.70
N GLN A 178 4.26 16.01 15.83
CA GLN A 178 5.03 17.21 16.18
C GLN A 178 5.95 16.99 17.39
N GLY A 179 6.67 15.87 17.43
CA GLY A 179 7.60 15.55 18.51
C GLY A 179 6.93 15.18 19.83
N LYS A 180 5.64 14.82 19.82
CA LYS A 180 4.88 14.44 21.01
C LYS A 180 4.12 13.14 20.78
N PHE A 181 4.01 12.33 21.81
CA PHE A 181 3.13 11.17 21.85
C PHE A 181 1.83 11.51 22.58
N LYS A 182 0.70 11.01 22.09
CA LYS A 182 -0.61 11.10 22.71
C LYS A 182 -1.27 9.73 22.74
N GLU A 183 -1.64 9.27 23.94
CA GLU A 183 -2.43 8.06 24.15
C GLU A 183 -3.91 8.30 23.75
N ILE A 184 -4.62 7.22 23.40
CA ILE A 184 -6.05 7.22 23.03
C ILE A 184 -6.84 6.45 24.08
#